data_AF-A0A5E4KH70-F1
#
_entry.id   AF-A0A5E4KH70-F1
#
_cell.length_a   1.000
_cell.length_b   1.000
_cell.length_c   1.000
_cell.angle_alpha   90.00
_cell.angle_beta   90.00
_cell.angle_gamma   90.00
#
_symmetry.space_group_name_H-M   'P 1'
#
loop_
_entity.id
_entity.type
_entity.pdbx_description
1 polymer ?
#
loop_
_entity_poly.entity_id
_entity_poly.type
_entity_poly.pdbx_seq_one_letter_code
_entity_poly.pdbx_strand_id
1 'polypeptide(L)'
;MTNSVVIKTKLQKKKYDCTYQLAKSSSIVFGLFGVLAVVPFIKNTLAPAMGVETIGGYGILAGGIVLSIMVFPIIISVTGEVLGSVSRDLREVSLSLGATKWQTIKHVVIRKAMPGIIAAIVLGFSRAFGETMAVVMVVGNVAKVPSSVFDPAYPLPALIANTYGEMMSIDLYDSAILLAALMLLLVVLIFNVIARIVLARIERGVI
;
A
#
# COMPACT_ATOMS: atom_id res chain seq x y z
N MET A 1 15.80 -36.36 -12.74
CA MET A 1 15.73 -34.86 -12.75
C MET A 1 14.39 -34.29 -12.27
N THR A 2 13.37 -35.12 -12.03
CA THR A 2 12.00 -34.70 -11.67
C THR A 2 11.83 -34.27 -10.20
N ASN A 3 12.60 -34.87 -9.27
CA ASN A 3 12.47 -34.59 -7.83
C ASN A 3 12.96 -33.19 -7.42
N SER A 4 14.00 -32.65 -8.06
CA SER A 4 14.55 -31.33 -7.71
C SER A 4 13.61 -30.16 -8.10
N VAL A 5 12.77 -30.35 -9.12
CA VAL A 5 11.75 -29.36 -9.54
C VAL A 5 10.55 -29.36 -8.59
N VAL A 6 10.10 -30.54 -8.16
CA VAL A 6 8.98 -30.67 -7.20
C VAL A 6 9.37 -30.10 -5.82
N ILE A 7 10.62 -30.31 -5.38
CA ILE A 7 11.14 -29.76 -4.12
C ILE A 7 11.25 -28.23 -4.18
N LYS A 8 11.75 -27.66 -5.29
CA LYS A 8 11.76 -26.19 -5.49
C LYS A 8 10.35 -25.60 -5.48
N THR A 9 9.38 -26.30 -6.08
CA THR A 9 7.98 -25.84 -6.13
C THR A 9 7.32 -25.88 -4.75
N LYS A 10 7.58 -26.91 -3.92
CA LYS A 10 7.09 -27.00 -2.54
C LYS A 10 7.75 -25.96 -1.61
N LEU A 11 9.05 -25.72 -1.76
CA LEU A 11 9.77 -24.69 -0.99
C LEU A 11 9.31 -23.28 -1.35
N GLN A 12 9.03 -23.02 -2.63
CA GLN A 12 8.44 -21.76 -3.05
C GLN A 12 7.02 -21.60 -2.48
N LYS A 13 6.16 -22.61 -2.59
CA LYS A 13 4.81 -22.61 -1.97
C LYS A 13 4.84 -22.32 -0.46
N LYS A 14 5.75 -22.96 0.28
CA LYS A 14 5.92 -22.73 1.73
C LYS A 14 6.45 -21.32 2.08
N LYS A 15 7.23 -20.70 1.19
CA LYS A 15 7.73 -19.32 1.37
C LYS A 15 6.63 -18.29 1.09
N TYR A 16 5.80 -18.53 0.08
CA TYR A 16 4.58 -17.75 -0.14
C TYR A 16 3.59 -17.93 1.01
N ASP A 17 3.60 -19.10 1.68
CA ASP A 17 2.71 -19.38 2.79
C ASP A 17 2.96 -18.52 4.05
N CYS A 18 4.21 -18.38 4.48
CA CYS A 18 4.56 -17.44 5.55
C CYS A 18 4.28 -15.98 5.16
N THR A 19 4.43 -15.64 3.87
CA THR A 19 4.15 -14.28 3.39
C THR A 19 2.65 -13.99 3.41
N TYR A 20 1.78 -14.97 3.10
CA TYR A 20 0.32 -14.80 3.25
C TYR A 20 -0.08 -14.68 4.72
N GLN A 21 0.60 -15.37 5.64
CA GLN A 21 0.27 -15.37 7.06
C GLN A 21 0.60 -14.03 7.72
N LEU A 22 1.69 -13.38 7.30
CA LEU A 22 2.03 -12.00 7.67
C LEU A 22 1.11 -10.96 6.99
N ALA A 23 0.65 -11.22 5.77
CA ALA A 23 -0.37 -10.39 5.11
C ALA A 23 -1.77 -10.50 5.77
N LYS A 24 -1.98 -11.57 6.57
CA LYS A 24 -3.18 -11.79 7.39
C LYS A 24 -3.03 -11.24 8.82
N SER A 25 -1.87 -10.67 9.16
CA SER A 25 -1.66 -10.00 10.45
C SER A 25 -2.60 -8.79 10.53
N SER A 26 -3.29 -8.65 11.66
CA SER A 26 -4.19 -7.53 11.90
C SER A 26 -3.46 -6.21 11.68
N SER A 27 -4.11 -5.25 11.01
CA SER A 27 -3.59 -3.90 10.74
C SER A 27 -2.91 -3.26 11.97
N ILE A 28 -3.46 -3.54 13.16
CA ILE A 28 -2.90 -3.16 14.47
C ILE A 28 -1.47 -3.65 14.73
N VAL A 29 -1.08 -4.85 14.27
CA VAL A 29 0.30 -5.36 14.47
C VAL A 29 1.31 -4.49 13.74
N PHE A 30 0.98 -4.05 12.52
CA PHE A 30 1.84 -3.13 11.76
C PHE A 30 1.85 -1.74 12.38
N GLY A 31 0.71 -1.26 12.91
CA GLY A 31 0.65 -0.02 13.69
C GLY A 31 1.53 -0.07 14.94
N LEU A 32 1.45 -1.16 15.71
CA LEU A 32 2.28 -1.37 16.90
C LEU A 32 3.78 -1.48 16.55
N PHE A 33 4.13 -2.21 15.49
CA PHE A 33 5.50 -2.23 14.98
C PHE A 33 5.98 -0.82 14.59
N GLY A 34 5.09 -0.04 13.97
CA GLY A 34 5.36 1.36 13.65
C GLY A 34 5.71 2.19 14.89
N VAL A 35 4.95 2.06 15.97
CA VAL A 35 5.22 2.76 17.24
C VAL A 35 6.51 2.27 17.90
N LEU A 36 6.77 0.96 17.88
CA LEU A 36 7.90 0.37 18.59
C LEU A 36 9.24 0.47 17.84
N ALA A 37 9.22 0.52 16.51
CA ALA A 37 10.42 0.50 15.68
C ALA A 37 10.56 1.74 14.80
N VAL A 38 9.51 2.11 14.06
CA VAL A 38 9.58 3.19 13.04
C VAL A 38 9.64 4.57 13.69
N VAL A 39 8.76 4.86 14.65
CA VAL A 39 8.72 6.13 15.39
C VAL A 39 10.06 6.41 16.12
N PRO A 40 10.63 5.48 16.92
CA PRO A 40 11.92 5.72 17.57
C PRO A 40 13.07 5.79 16.57
N PHE A 41 13.00 5.05 15.46
CA PHE A 41 13.99 5.17 14.40
C PHE A 41 13.99 6.58 13.79
N ILE A 42 12.81 7.13 13.47
CA ILE A 42 12.68 8.51 12.95
C ILE A 42 13.20 9.51 13.98
N LYS A 43 12.79 9.38 15.24
CA LYS A 43 13.19 10.27 16.32
C LYS A 43 14.70 10.29 16.54
N ASN A 44 15.34 9.12 16.58
CA ASN A 44 16.73 8.99 17.03
C ASN A 44 17.76 9.05 15.91
N THR A 45 17.37 8.76 14.66
CA THR A 45 18.32 8.69 13.53
C THR A 45 17.98 9.67 12.42
N LEU A 46 16.73 9.66 11.94
CA LEU A 46 16.35 10.37 10.73
C LEU A 46 16.17 11.87 10.96
N ALA A 47 15.50 12.24 12.05
CA ALA A 47 15.26 13.63 12.43
C ALA A 47 16.56 14.38 12.78
N PRO A 48 17.47 13.83 13.62
CA PRO A 48 18.75 14.45 13.90
C PRO A 48 19.66 14.53 12.66
N ALA A 49 19.67 13.51 11.80
CA ALA A 49 20.46 13.53 10.57
C ALA A 49 20.01 14.62 9.59
N MET A 50 18.73 15.02 9.65
CA MET A 50 18.18 16.10 8.84
C MET A 50 18.15 17.47 9.55
N GLY A 51 18.58 17.54 10.82
CA GLY A 51 18.53 18.77 11.61
C GLY A 51 17.11 19.28 11.90
N VAL A 52 16.12 18.38 11.86
CA VAL A 52 14.70 18.72 12.07
C VAL A 52 14.26 18.25 13.45
N GLU A 53 13.62 19.12 14.22
CA GLU A 53 12.97 18.72 15.47
C GLU A 53 11.64 18.02 15.18
N THR A 54 11.41 16.88 15.80
CA THR A 54 10.17 16.11 15.62
C THR A 54 9.44 15.91 16.93
N ILE A 55 8.12 15.83 16.87
CA ILE A 55 7.27 15.60 18.05
C ILE A 55 7.29 14.10 18.36
N GLY A 56 8.35 13.66 19.03
CA GLY A 56 8.50 12.27 19.47
C GLY A 56 8.70 11.24 18.36
N GLY A 57 8.96 11.67 17.12
CA GLY A 57 9.06 10.81 15.93
C GLY A 57 7.72 10.44 15.28
N TYR A 58 6.59 10.91 15.84
CA TYR A 58 5.28 10.78 15.23
C TYR A 58 5.11 11.79 14.11
N GLY A 59 4.55 11.37 12.98
CA GLY A 59 4.39 12.24 11.82
C GLY A 59 3.86 11.54 10.59
N ILE A 60 3.59 12.33 9.54
CA ILE A 60 3.14 11.80 8.24
C ILE A 60 4.16 10.80 7.67
N LEU A 61 5.45 11.06 7.83
CA LEU A 61 6.52 10.18 7.37
C LEU A 61 6.44 8.80 8.05
N ALA A 62 6.20 8.76 9.37
CA ALA A 62 6.05 7.51 10.10
C ALA A 62 4.85 6.71 9.57
N GLY A 63 3.71 7.38 9.37
CA GLY A 63 2.52 6.79 8.76
C GLY A 63 2.79 6.24 7.35
N GLY A 64 3.46 7.01 6.51
CA GLY A 64 3.82 6.60 5.15
C GLY A 64 4.74 5.39 5.09
N ILE A 65 5.74 5.32 5.98
CA ILE A 65 6.66 4.16 6.06
C ILE A 65 5.90 2.90 6.47
N VAL A 66 5.05 2.98 7.51
CA VAL A 66 4.27 1.83 8.00
C VAL A 66 3.30 1.33 6.93
N LEU A 67 2.58 2.24 6.27
CA LEU A 67 1.70 1.91 5.15
C LEU A 67 2.46 1.25 3.99
N SER A 68 3.64 1.78 3.65
CA SER A 68 4.47 1.23 2.57
C SER A 68 4.89 -0.21 2.88
N ILE A 69 5.36 -0.47 4.10
CA ILE A 69 5.76 -1.83 4.54
C ILE A 69 4.55 -2.78 4.47
N MET A 70 3.35 -2.30 4.80
CA MET A 70 2.13 -3.10 4.80
C MET A 70 1.61 -3.41 3.38
N VAL A 71 1.62 -2.44 2.48
CA VAL A 71 1.04 -2.56 1.13
C VAL A 71 1.98 -3.25 0.16
N PHE A 72 3.29 -3.13 0.38
CA PHE A 72 4.32 -3.67 -0.50
C PHE A 72 4.22 -5.19 -0.75
N PRO A 73 4.01 -6.07 0.27
CA PRO A 73 3.82 -7.50 0.05
C PRO A 73 2.62 -7.83 -0.84
N ILE A 74 1.56 -7.03 -0.76
CA ILE A 74 0.32 -7.24 -1.53
C ILE A 74 0.58 -6.94 -3.01
N ILE A 75 1.22 -5.81 -3.30
CA ILE A 75 1.60 -5.45 -4.66
C ILE A 75 2.50 -6.54 -5.26
N ILE A 76 3.48 -7.04 -4.51
CA ILE A 76 4.38 -8.11 -4.98
C ILE A 76 3.62 -9.41 -5.25
N SER A 77 2.73 -9.84 -4.35
CA SER A 77 1.97 -11.09 -4.51
C SER A 77 1.13 -11.05 -5.78
N VAL A 78 0.33 -9.98 -5.94
CA VAL A 78 -0.56 -9.83 -7.09
C VAL A 78 0.23 -9.64 -8.37
N THR A 79 1.32 -8.88 -8.35
CA THR A 79 2.23 -8.75 -9.50
C THR A 79 2.83 -10.10 -9.91
N GLY A 80 3.21 -10.93 -8.94
CA GLY A 80 3.73 -12.28 -9.18
C GLY A 80 2.70 -13.20 -9.85
N GLU A 81 1.45 -13.13 -9.43
CA GLU A 81 0.33 -13.87 -10.04
C GLU A 81 0.08 -13.42 -11.48
N VAL A 82 0.06 -12.11 -11.72
CA VAL A 82 -0.10 -11.53 -13.06
C VAL A 82 1.05 -11.96 -13.99
N LEU A 83 2.30 -11.88 -13.53
CA LEU A 83 3.45 -12.35 -14.32
C LEU A 83 3.38 -13.86 -14.58
N GLY A 84 2.86 -14.63 -13.62
CA GLY A 84 2.63 -16.07 -13.72
C GLY A 84 1.54 -16.46 -14.72
N SER A 85 0.56 -15.58 -14.95
CA SER A 85 -0.54 -15.80 -15.91
C SER A 85 -0.10 -15.77 -17.38
N VAL A 86 1.08 -15.22 -17.68
CA VAL A 86 1.63 -15.21 -19.05
C VAL A 86 1.99 -16.63 -19.48
N SER A 87 1.33 -17.12 -20.53
CA SER A 87 1.54 -18.48 -21.08
C SER A 87 3.00 -18.82 -21.33
N ARG A 88 3.34 -20.10 -21.10
CA ARG A 88 4.69 -20.61 -21.35
C ARG A 88 5.04 -20.60 -22.83
N ASP A 89 4.06 -20.86 -23.70
CA ASP A 89 4.25 -20.87 -25.16
C ASP A 89 4.82 -19.55 -25.67
N LEU A 90 4.35 -18.40 -25.15
CA LEU A 90 4.90 -17.09 -25.54
C LEU A 90 6.35 -16.92 -25.14
N ARG A 91 6.76 -17.55 -24.03
CA ARG A 91 8.16 -17.52 -23.56
C ARG A 91 9.01 -18.43 -24.44
N GLU A 92 8.51 -19.62 -24.77
CA GLU A 92 9.20 -20.59 -25.62
C GLU A 92 9.38 -20.08 -27.05
N VAL A 93 8.34 -19.50 -27.65
CA VAL A 93 8.42 -18.87 -28.99
C VAL A 93 9.47 -17.76 -29.01
N SER A 94 9.49 -16.90 -27.99
CA SER A 94 10.50 -15.83 -27.90
C SER A 94 11.93 -16.40 -27.81
N LEU A 95 12.14 -17.46 -27.05
CA LEU A 95 13.46 -18.12 -26.93
C LEU A 95 13.86 -18.82 -28.23
N SER A 96 12.92 -19.45 -28.95
CA SER A 96 13.15 -20.08 -30.25
C SER A 96 13.53 -19.09 -31.35
N LEU A 97 13.09 -17.82 -31.23
CA LEU A 97 13.51 -16.72 -32.11
C LEU A 97 14.93 -16.20 -31.79
N GLY A 98 15.68 -16.87 -30.91
CA GLY A 98 17.03 -16.46 -30.51
C GLY A 98 17.08 -15.36 -29.45
N ALA A 99 15.94 -14.99 -28.84
CA ALA A 99 15.94 -14.01 -27.76
C ALA A 99 16.56 -14.59 -26.49
N THR A 100 17.27 -13.76 -25.75
CA THR A 100 17.77 -14.10 -24.41
C THR A 100 16.63 -14.09 -23.39
N LYS A 101 16.79 -14.83 -22.28
CA LYS A 101 15.82 -14.85 -21.17
C LYS A 101 15.46 -13.45 -20.68
N TRP A 102 16.44 -12.53 -20.62
CA TRP A 102 16.20 -11.14 -20.23
C TRP A 102 15.35 -10.37 -21.25
N GLN A 103 15.62 -10.56 -22.54
CA GLN A 103 14.80 -9.96 -23.61
C GLN A 103 13.37 -10.48 -23.59
N THR A 104 13.16 -11.78 -23.38
CA THR A 104 11.82 -12.38 -23.24
C THR A 104 11.09 -11.80 -22.02
N ILE A 105 11.74 -11.67 -20.87
CA ILE A 105 11.12 -11.08 -19.68
C ILE A 105 10.73 -9.62 -19.95
N LYS A 106 11.67 -8.81 -20.45
CA LYS A 106 11.46 -7.36 -20.63
C LYS A 106 10.43 -7.04 -21.72
N HIS A 107 10.50 -7.70 -22.88
CA HIS A 107 9.72 -7.31 -24.05
C HIS A 107 8.44 -8.12 -24.26
N VAL A 108 8.36 -9.33 -23.71
CA VAL A 108 7.18 -10.20 -23.87
C VAL A 108 6.39 -10.28 -22.56
N VAL A 109 7.04 -10.74 -21.48
CA VAL A 109 6.34 -11.02 -20.22
C VAL A 109 5.88 -9.73 -19.55
N ILE A 110 6.79 -8.77 -19.32
CA ILE A 110 6.44 -7.51 -18.67
C ILE A 110 5.41 -6.76 -19.51
N ARG A 111 5.63 -6.64 -20.83
CA ARG A 111 4.73 -5.92 -21.72
C ARG A 111 3.31 -6.49 -21.72
N LYS A 112 3.16 -7.81 -21.78
CA LYS A 112 1.84 -8.47 -21.71
C LYS A 112 1.21 -8.36 -20.32
N ALA A 113 2.03 -8.37 -19.26
CA ALA A 113 1.58 -8.25 -17.88
C ALA A 113 1.28 -6.81 -17.42
N MET A 114 1.70 -5.79 -18.18
CA MET A 114 1.61 -4.37 -17.77
C MET A 114 0.23 -3.96 -17.24
N PRO A 115 -0.91 -4.29 -17.89
CA PRO A 115 -2.23 -3.94 -17.36
C PRO A 115 -2.47 -4.51 -15.96
N GLY A 116 -2.09 -5.77 -15.74
CA GLY A 116 -2.25 -6.42 -14.45
C GLY A 116 -1.27 -5.91 -13.38
N ILE A 117 -0.06 -5.49 -13.76
CA ILE A 117 0.88 -4.83 -12.82
C ILE A 117 0.29 -3.51 -12.35
N ILE A 118 -0.29 -2.73 -13.27
CA ILE A 118 -0.92 -1.45 -12.92
C ILE A 118 -2.16 -1.69 -12.05
N ALA A 119 -2.97 -2.71 -12.36
CA ALA A 119 -4.08 -3.13 -11.50
C ALA A 119 -3.61 -3.51 -10.09
N ALA A 120 -2.50 -4.24 -9.96
CA ALA A 120 -1.90 -4.61 -8.67
C ALA A 120 -1.49 -3.39 -7.85
N ILE A 121 -0.88 -2.38 -8.50
CA ILE A 121 -0.49 -1.12 -7.85
C ILE A 121 -1.74 -0.36 -7.37
N VAL A 122 -2.75 -0.21 -8.24
CA VAL A 122 -4.02 0.45 -7.91
C VAL A 122 -4.73 -0.24 -6.75
N LEU A 123 -4.74 -1.57 -6.74
CA LEU A 123 -5.30 -2.36 -5.64
C LEU A 123 -4.55 -2.09 -4.32
N GLY A 124 -3.22 -2.04 -4.37
CA GLY A 124 -2.39 -1.71 -3.21
C GLY A 124 -2.72 -0.33 -2.63
N PHE A 125 -2.81 0.70 -3.47
CA PHE A 125 -3.22 2.04 -3.03
C PHE A 125 -4.62 2.06 -2.46
N SER A 126 -5.57 1.39 -3.11
CA SER A 126 -6.96 1.30 -2.64
C SER A 126 -7.04 0.68 -1.25
N ARG A 127 -6.19 -0.31 -0.97
CA ARG A 127 -6.08 -0.88 0.38
C ARG A 127 -5.48 0.11 1.36
N ALA A 128 -4.41 0.83 0.99
CA ALA A 128 -3.78 1.83 1.85
C ALA A 128 -4.76 2.89 2.37
N PHE A 129 -5.71 3.34 1.52
CA PHE A 129 -6.78 4.26 1.94
C PHE A 129 -7.71 3.69 3.01
N GLY A 130 -7.92 2.37 3.01
CA GLY A 130 -8.71 1.67 4.02
C GLY A 130 -7.93 1.35 5.31
N GLU A 131 -6.61 1.43 5.28
CA GLU A 131 -5.75 1.17 6.44
C GLU A 131 -5.68 2.42 7.34
N THR A 132 -6.70 2.56 8.18
CA THR A 132 -6.86 3.72 9.07
C THR A 132 -6.29 3.47 10.46
N MET A 133 -6.47 2.25 10.99
CA MET A 133 -6.04 1.91 12.35
C MET A 133 -4.52 1.93 12.53
N ALA A 134 -3.76 1.38 11.57
CA ALA A 134 -2.30 1.39 11.65
C ALA A 134 -1.73 2.83 11.65
N VAL A 135 -2.32 3.71 10.84
CA VAL A 135 -1.87 5.10 10.65
C VAL A 135 -2.15 5.94 11.91
N VAL A 136 -3.32 5.76 12.52
CA VAL A 136 -3.71 6.45 13.76
C VAL A 136 -2.69 6.23 14.89
N MET A 137 -2.10 5.05 14.97
CA MET A 137 -1.13 4.74 16.02
C MET A 137 0.20 5.51 15.87
N VAL A 138 0.56 5.96 14.65
CA VAL A 138 1.92 6.46 14.35
C VAL A 138 1.98 7.90 13.87
N VAL A 139 0.86 8.51 13.45
CA VAL A 139 0.84 9.87 12.90
C VAL A 139 0.72 10.95 13.99
N GLY A 140 0.30 10.60 15.21
CA GLY A 140 0.25 11.50 16.37
C GLY A 140 -1.11 12.16 16.64
N ASN A 141 -2.07 12.07 15.71
CA ASN A 141 -3.47 12.51 15.85
C ASN A 141 -3.65 13.97 16.31
N VAL A 142 -2.80 14.86 15.80
CA VAL A 142 -2.88 16.30 16.09
C VAL A 142 -3.68 16.98 14.99
N ALA A 143 -4.78 17.65 15.34
CA ALA A 143 -5.62 18.41 14.42
C ALA A 143 -4.98 19.76 14.02
N LYS A 144 -3.78 19.71 13.45
CA LYS A 144 -3.03 20.85 12.92
C LYS A 144 -2.67 20.55 11.47
N VAL A 145 -2.76 21.57 10.61
CA VAL A 145 -2.28 21.45 9.22
C VAL A 145 -0.76 21.28 9.25
N PRO A 146 -0.23 20.14 8.75
CA PRO A 146 1.20 19.88 8.75
C PRO A 146 1.90 20.78 7.72
N SER A 147 3.06 21.31 8.10
CA SER A 147 3.94 22.12 7.25
C SER A 147 5.11 21.32 6.67
N SER A 148 5.46 20.21 7.31
CA SER A 148 6.52 19.29 6.94
C SER A 148 6.04 17.83 7.01
N VAL A 149 6.74 16.93 6.31
CA VAL A 149 6.48 15.48 6.38
C VAL A 149 6.76 14.89 7.76
N PHE A 150 7.54 15.59 8.58
CA PHE A 150 7.82 15.22 9.96
C PHE A 150 6.76 15.68 10.95
N ASP A 151 5.83 16.54 10.53
CA ASP A 151 4.79 17.03 11.41
C ASP A 151 3.72 15.96 11.65
N PRO A 152 3.12 15.94 12.85
CA PRO A 152 1.96 15.12 13.11
C PRO A 152 0.76 15.65 12.33
N ALA A 153 -0.16 14.75 12.03
CA ALA A 153 -1.42 15.07 11.39
C ALA A 153 -2.57 14.31 12.06
N TYR A 154 -3.79 14.58 11.62
CA TYR A 154 -4.96 13.81 12.03
C TYR A 154 -5.59 13.20 10.78
N PRO A 155 -5.53 11.86 10.59
CA PRO A 155 -6.26 11.20 9.51
C PRO A 155 -7.76 11.49 9.61
N LEU A 156 -8.38 11.98 8.53
CA LEU A 156 -9.82 12.28 8.50
C LEU A 156 -10.72 11.12 8.98
N PRO A 157 -10.50 9.85 8.56
CA PRO A 157 -11.32 8.74 9.06
C PRO A 157 -11.24 8.56 10.57
N ALA A 158 -10.07 8.81 11.14
CA ALA A 158 -9.84 8.71 12.58
C ALA A 158 -10.45 9.88 13.34
N LEU A 159 -10.36 11.08 12.77
CA LEU A 159 -10.98 12.28 13.33
C LEU A 159 -12.48 12.05 13.46
N ILE A 160 -13.12 11.55 12.40
CA ILE A 160 -14.55 11.22 12.42
C ILE A 160 -14.82 10.14 13.47
N ALA A 161 -14.09 9.02 13.46
CA ALA A 161 -14.33 7.91 14.38
C ALA A 161 -14.20 8.29 15.87
N ASN A 162 -13.20 9.11 16.22
CA ASN A 162 -12.96 9.51 17.61
C ASN A 162 -13.89 10.62 18.08
N THR A 163 -14.27 11.56 17.21
CA THR A 163 -15.06 12.73 17.63
C THR A 163 -16.56 12.55 17.50
N TYR A 164 -17.02 11.64 16.63
CA TYR A 164 -18.45 11.39 16.38
C TYR A 164 -19.22 10.92 17.62
N GLY A 165 -18.58 10.15 18.51
CA GLY A 165 -19.22 9.65 19.73
C GLY A 165 -19.26 10.66 20.88
N GLU A 166 -18.30 11.59 20.93
CA GLU A 166 -18.10 12.47 22.09
C GLU A 166 -18.82 13.83 21.94
N MET A 167 -19.10 14.28 20.71
CA MET A 167 -19.49 15.67 20.44
C MET A 167 -20.94 15.87 19.96
N MET A 168 -21.78 14.83 20.01
CA MET A 168 -23.21 14.84 19.62
C MET A 168 -24.10 15.81 20.44
N SER A 169 -23.53 16.53 21.40
CA SER A 169 -24.24 17.50 22.24
C SER A 169 -24.10 18.95 21.75
N ILE A 170 -23.33 19.20 20.68
CA ILE A 170 -23.07 20.55 20.14
C ILE A 170 -23.48 20.58 18.66
N ASP A 171 -24.63 21.21 18.36
CA ASP A 171 -25.24 21.24 17.01
C ASP A 171 -24.29 21.71 15.88
N LEU A 172 -23.40 22.66 16.18
CA LEU A 172 -22.44 23.18 15.21
C LEU A 172 -21.33 22.18 14.88
N TYR A 173 -20.95 21.33 15.84
CA TYR A 173 -19.84 20.37 15.68
C TYR A 173 -20.29 19.16 14.86
N ASP A 174 -21.52 18.69 15.06
CA ASP A 174 -22.12 17.61 14.26
C ASP A 174 -22.14 17.94 12.77
N SER A 175 -22.54 19.18 12.45
CA SER A 175 -22.53 19.69 11.07
C SER A 175 -21.12 19.68 10.46
N ALA A 176 -20.10 20.01 11.25
CA ALA A 176 -18.71 20.00 10.80
C ALA A 176 -18.15 18.58 10.59
N ILE A 177 -18.47 17.61 11.45
CA ILE A 177 -18.05 16.20 11.27
C ILE A 177 -18.74 15.60 10.03
N LEU A 178 -20.04 15.86 9.84
CA LEU A 178 -20.77 15.38 8.65
C LEU A 178 -20.18 15.95 7.36
N LEU A 179 -19.78 17.23 7.36
CA LEU A 179 -19.06 17.83 6.24
C LEU A 179 -17.71 17.15 6.01
N ALA A 180 -16.95 16.85 7.06
CA ALA A 180 -15.68 16.14 6.97
C ALA A 180 -15.86 14.71 6.41
N ALA A 181 -16.93 14.01 6.81
CA ALA A 181 -17.28 12.69 6.29
C ALA A 181 -17.68 12.74 4.81
N LEU A 182 -18.46 13.75 4.41
CA LEU A 182 -18.79 13.98 3.00
C LEU A 182 -17.53 14.29 2.17
N MET A 183 -16.62 15.12 2.69
CA MET A 183 -15.36 15.46 2.03
C MET A 183 -14.47 14.21 1.86
N LEU A 184 -14.35 13.38 2.90
CA LEU A 184 -13.64 12.10 2.83
C LEU A 184 -14.25 11.19 1.76
N LEU A 185 -15.57 11.06 1.72
CA LEU A 185 -16.28 10.26 0.73
C LEU A 185 -15.98 10.75 -0.69
N LEU A 186 -16.03 12.07 -0.93
CA LEU A 186 -15.74 12.65 -2.24
C LEU A 186 -14.29 12.37 -2.67
N VAL A 187 -13.32 12.55 -1.78
CA VAL A 187 -11.91 12.30 -2.09
C VAL A 187 -11.68 10.83 -2.46
N VAL A 188 -12.21 9.89 -1.66
CA VAL A 188 -12.06 8.46 -1.92
C VAL A 188 -12.78 8.05 -3.20
N LEU A 189 -13.98 8.59 -3.44
CA LEU A 189 -14.77 8.30 -4.64
C LEU A 189 -14.08 8.80 -5.91
N ILE A 190 -13.61 10.06 -5.92
CA ILE A 190 -12.89 10.64 -7.05
C ILE A 190 -11.64 9.81 -7.36
N PHE A 191 -10.85 9.48 -6.34
CA PHE A 191 -9.66 8.65 -6.51
C PHE A 191 -10.00 7.28 -7.12
N ASN A 192 -10.99 6.57 -6.57
CA ASN A 192 -11.40 5.25 -7.06
C ASN A 192 -11.94 5.30 -8.50
N VAL A 193 -12.70 6.34 -8.85
CA VAL A 193 -13.22 6.54 -10.21
C VAL A 193 -12.07 6.78 -11.17
N ILE A 194 -11.12 7.67 -10.84
CA ILE A 194 -9.94 7.93 -11.68
C ILE A 194 -9.13 6.65 -11.86
N ALA A 195 -8.87 5.92 -10.78
CA ALA A 195 -8.10 4.69 -10.82
C ALA A 195 -8.75 3.63 -11.73
N ARG A 196 -10.09 3.50 -11.67
CA ARG A 196 -10.85 2.60 -12.54
C ARG A 196 -10.82 3.05 -14.01
N ILE A 197 -10.93 4.35 -14.29
CA ILE A 197 -10.85 4.88 -15.66
C ILE A 197 -9.47 4.64 -16.25
N VAL A 198 -8.40 4.89 -15.49
CA VAL A 198 -7.01 4.66 -15.92
C VAL A 198 -6.81 3.19 -16.29
N LEU A 199 -7.26 2.28 -15.42
CA LEU A 199 -7.17 0.84 -15.69
C LEU A 199 -7.93 0.43 -16.96
N ALA A 200 -9.18 0.88 -17.10
CA ALA A 200 -10.01 0.59 -18.26
C ALA A 200 -9.48 1.18 -19.58
N ARG A 201 -8.66 2.24 -19.53
CA ARG A 201 -7.97 2.77 -20.72
C ARG A 201 -6.76 1.94 -21.10
N ILE A 202 -5.99 1.46 -20.11
CA ILE A 202 -4.81 0.64 -20.35
C ILE A 202 -5.20 -0.72 -20.91
N GLU A 203 -6.26 -1.34 -20.39
CA GLU A 203 -6.77 -2.62 -20.92
C GLU A 203 -7.20 -2.48 -22.40
N ARG A 204 -7.84 -1.37 -22.76
CA ARG A 204 -8.26 -1.10 -24.15
C ARG A 204 -7.12 -0.73 -25.09
N GLY A 205 -6.00 -0.24 -24.59
CA GLY A 205 -4.82 0.10 -25.41
C GLY A 205 -3.83 -1.06 -25.62
N VAL A 206 -4.04 -2.18 -24.94
CA VAL A 206 -3.20 -3.40 -25.03
C VAL A 206 -3.85 -4.49 -25.90
N ILE A 207 -5.11 -4.30 -26.32
CA ILE A 207 -5.84 -5.18 -27.25
C ILE A 207 -5.73 -4.61 -28.66
#